data_AF-A0AAD9KQ15-F1
#
_entry.id   AF-A0AAD9KQ15-F1
#
_cell.length_a   1.000
_cell.length_b   1.000
_cell.length_c   1.000
_cell.angle_alpha   90.00
_cell.angle_beta   90.00
_cell.angle_gamma   90.00
#
_symmetry.space_group_name_H-M   'P 1'
#
loop_
_entity.id
_entity.type
_entity.pdbx_description
1 polymer ?
#
loop_
_entity_poly.entity_id
_entity_poly.type
_entity_poly.pdbx_seq_one_letter_code
_entity_poly.pdbx_strand_id
1 'polypeptide(L)'
;MGKHGIGKCNSNVELLLALCSEFELIVTNTMFKQKDESKTTCMHPRSRHWHMIVFIITRCRDKMDIHSTRAMRGANCWTDPQMLRSKVALII
;
A
#
# COMPACT_ATOMS: atom_id res chain seq x y z
N MET A 1 -4.64 -9.35 4.42
CA MET A 1 -3.77 -8.14 4.49
C MET A 1 -2.57 -8.44 5.36
N GLY A 2 -1.42 -7.77 5.15
CA GLY A 2 -0.24 -7.95 5.99
C GLY A 2 -0.38 -7.37 7.40
N LYS A 3 0.59 -7.65 8.28
CA LYS A 3 0.57 -7.35 9.72
C LYS A 3 0.22 -5.90 10.08
N HIS A 4 0.60 -4.93 9.24
CA HIS A 4 0.39 -3.51 9.49
C HIS A 4 -0.67 -2.87 8.59
N GLY A 5 -1.45 -3.68 7.87
CA GLY A 5 -2.58 -3.22 7.06
C GLY A 5 -3.67 -2.54 7.89
N ILE A 6 -4.48 -1.71 7.23
CA ILE A 6 -5.54 -0.91 7.85
C ILE A 6 -6.80 -0.95 7.00
N GLY A 7 -7.94 -0.71 7.65
CA GLY A 7 -9.26 -0.72 6.99
C GLY A 7 -9.78 -2.13 6.72
N LYS A 8 -10.94 -2.18 6.08
CA LYS A 8 -11.62 -3.42 5.70
C LYS A 8 -11.27 -3.77 4.25
N CYS A 9 -10.91 -5.03 3.98
CA CYS A 9 -10.83 -5.52 2.60
C CYS A 9 -12.23 -5.50 1.99
N ASN A 10 -12.37 -4.96 0.78
CA ASN A 10 -13.52 -5.23 -0.07
C ASN A 10 -13.18 -6.39 -1.02
N SER A 11 -14.14 -6.84 -1.81
CA SER A 11 -13.97 -7.93 -2.78
C SER A 11 -12.79 -7.72 -3.74
N ASN A 12 -12.54 -6.48 -4.16
CA ASN A 12 -11.41 -6.16 -5.04
C ASN A 12 -10.06 -6.32 -4.33
N VAL A 13 -9.96 -5.91 -3.06
CA VAL A 13 -8.77 -6.11 -2.25
C VAL A 13 -8.58 -7.60 -1.94
N GLU A 14 -9.65 -8.35 -1.71
CA GLU A 14 -9.58 -9.81 -1.53
C GLU A 14 -9.05 -10.51 -2.78
N LEU A 15 -9.54 -10.15 -3.97
CA LEU A 15 -9.05 -10.67 -5.23
C LEU A 15 -7.57 -10.33 -5.45
N LEU A 16 -7.15 -9.10 -5.14
CA LEU A 16 -5.75 -8.69 -5.20
C LEU A 16 -4.86 -9.52 -4.26
N LEU A 17 -5.33 -9.78 -3.05
CA LEU A 17 -4.60 -10.59 -2.07
C LEU A 17 -4.53 -12.06 -2.49
N ALA A 18 -5.58 -12.60 -3.12
CA ALA A 18 -5.58 -13.93 -3.69
C ALA A 18 -4.52 -14.04 -4.80
N LEU A 19 -4.50 -13.08 -5.73
CA LEU A 19 -3.46 -12.98 -6.76
C LEU A 19 -2.05 -12.90 -6.14
N CYS A 20 -1.87 -12.07 -5.11
CA CYS A 20 -0.58 -11.97 -4.44
C CYS A 20 -0.15 -13.30 -3.81
N SER A 21 -1.10 -14.04 -3.22
CA SER A 21 -0.83 -15.34 -2.62
C SER A 21 -0.47 -16.40 -3.66
N GLU A 22 -1.09 -16.37 -4.83
CA GLU A 22 -0.84 -17.32 -5.92
C GLU A 22 0.55 -17.13 -6.55
N PHE A 23 0.98 -15.88 -6.70
CA PHE A 23 2.22 -15.54 -7.42
C PHE A 23 3.40 -15.18 -6.51
N GLU A 24 3.34 -15.53 -5.22
CA GLU A 24 4.35 -15.20 -4.21
C GLU A 24 4.71 -13.71 -4.21
N LEU A 25 3.69 -12.85 -4.22
CA LEU A 25 3.82 -11.40 -4.15
C LEU A 25 3.41 -10.88 -2.76
N ILE A 26 3.94 -9.70 -2.40
CA ILE A 26 3.63 -9.03 -1.14
C ILE A 26 3.23 -7.57 -1.35
N VAL A 27 2.17 -7.17 -0.64
CA VAL A 27 1.71 -5.77 -0.58
C VAL A 27 2.56 -4.99 0.41
N THR A 28 3.45 -4.16 -0.11
CA THR A 28 4.48 -3.46 0.67
C THR A 28 3.93 -2.42 1.66
N ASN A 29 2.77 -1.83 1.38
CA ASN A 29 2.09 -0.87 2.25
C ASN A 29 1.78 -1.42 3.65
N THR A 30 1.70 -2.75 3.77
CA THR A 30 1.31 -3.44 5.00
C THR A 30 2.49 -4.08 5.73
N MET A 31 3.71 -3.90 5.23
CA MET A 31 4.94 -4.50 5.78
C MET A 31 5.52 -3.75 6.97
N PHE A 32 5.33 -2.42 7.05
CA PHE A 32 5.98 -1.59 8.06
C PHE A 32 4.99 -1.00 9.05
N LYS A 33 5.38 -0.93 10.32
CA LYS A 33 4.65 -0.16 11.32
C LYS A 33 4.81 1.33 11.02
N GLN A 34 3.72 1.99 10.66
CA GLN A 34 3.67 3.41 10.33
C GLN A 34 2.38 4.03 10.88
N LYS A 35 2.33 5.37 10.90
CA LYS A 35 1.08 6.12 11.15
C LYS A 35 0.06 5.81 10.05
N ASP A 36 -1.21 5.75 10.40
CA ASP A 36 -2.28 5.39 9.46
C ASP A 36 -2.39 6.38 8.29
N GLU A 37 -2.11 7.66 8.52
CA GLU A 37 -2.04 8.69 7.48
C GLU A 37 -1.00 8.41 6.39
N SER A 38 0.05 7.65 6.73
CA SER A 38 1.11 7.21 5.80
C SER A 38 0.75 5.90 5.08
N LYS A 39 -0.36 5.26 5.41
CA LYS A 39 -0.84 4.00 4.82
C LYS A 39 -2.07 4.20 3.94
N THR A 40 -2.91 5.18 4.27
CA THR A 40 -4.11 5.53 3.50
C THR A 40 -3.76 6.39 2.31
N THR A 41 -4.38 6.14 1.16
CA THR A 41 -4.08 6.86 -0.09
C THR A 41 -5.24 7.68 -0.62
N CYS A 42 -6.49 7.36 -0.27
CA CYS A 42 -7.64 8.10 -0.81
C CYS A 42 -8.61 8.48 0.30
N MET A 43 -9.13 9.71 0.26
CA MET A 43 -10.22 10.13 1.13
C MET A 43 -11.53 10.07 0.36
N HIS A 44 -12.53 9.42 0.92
CA HIS A 44 -13.87 9.51 0.39
C HIS A 44 -14.42 10.93 0.63
N PRO A 45 -14.81 11.71 -0.41
CA PRO A 45 -15.14 13.14 -0.26
C PRO A 45 -16.28 13.42 0.72
N ARG A 46 -17.33 12.57 0.73
CA ARG A 46 -18.51 12.74 1.60
C ARG A 46 -18.26 12.38 3.06
N SER A 47 -17.79 11.16 3.33
CA SER A 47 -17.59 10.65 4.70
C SER A 47 -16.28 11.12 5.33
N ARG A 48 -15.37 11.70 4.55
CA ARG A 48 -14.00 12.05 4.95
C ARG A 48 -13.20 10.86 5.50
N HIS A 49 -13.65 9.64 5.21
CA HIS A 49 -12.98 8.42 5.61
C HIS A 49 -11.80 8.14 4.68
N TRP A 50 -10.68 7.73 5.26
CA TRP A 50 -9.46 7.43 4.51
C TRP A 50 -9.35 5.93 4.22
N HIS A 51 -9.09 5.59 2.97
CA HIS A 51 -8.98 4.24 2.46
C HIS A 51 -7.59 3.98 1.88
N MET A 52 -7.12 2.74 1.99
CA MET A 52 -5.95 2.23 1.27
C MET A 52 -6.45 1.61 -0.03
N ILE A 53 -6.27 2.31 -1.15
CA ILE A 53 -6.74 1.84 -2.48
C ILE A 53 -5.63 1.77 -3.53
N VAL A 54 -4.47 2.34 -3.24
CA VAL A 54 -3.28 2.28 -4.09
C VAL A 54 -2.25 1.40 -3.39
N PHE A 55 -1.64 0.49 -4.13
CA PHE A 55 -0.74 -0.54 -3.59
C PHE A 55 0.56 -0.58 -4.39
N ILE A 56 1.68 -0.77 -3.69
CA ILE A 56 2.94 -1.19 -4.31
C ILE A 56 3.16 -2.66 -3.95
N ILE A 57 3.40 -3.47 -4.97
CA ILE A 57 3.56 -4.92 -4.87
C ILE A 57 4.97 -5.28 -5.31
N THR A 58 5.60 -6.22 -4.60
CA THR A 58 6.90 -6.79 -4.97
C THR A 58 6.87 -8.31 -4.81
N ARG A 59 7.88 -9.01 -5.31
CA ARG A 59 8.05 -10.44 -5.07
C ARG A 59 8.42 -10.70 -3.61
N CYS A 60 7.92 -11.77 -3.02
CA CYS A 60 8.21 -12.15 -1.64
C CYS A 60 9.71 -12.31 -1.36
N ARG A 61 10.48 -12.80 -2.34
CA ARG A 61 11.93 -12.95 -2.24
C ARG A 61 12.69 -11.62 -2.15
N ASP A 62 12.16 -10.57 -2.78
CA ASP A 62 12.78 -9.23 -2.85
C ASP A 62 12.28 -8.32 -1.72
N LYS A 63 11.57 -8.89 -0.72
CA LYS A 63 10.96 -8.11 0.38
C LYS A 63 12.00 -7.39 1.24
N MET A 64 13.23 -7.90 1.31
CA MET A 64 14.30 -7.33 2.14
C MET A 64 14.89 -6.06 1.52
N ASP A 65 14.69 -5.86 0.22
CA ASP A 65 15.15 -4.67 -0.51
C ASP A 65 14.23 -3.47 -0.27
N ILE A 66 13.01 -3.72 0.22
CA ILE A 66 12.05 -2.67 0.55
C ILE A 66 12.35 -2.13 1.94
N HIS A 67 12.66 -0.83 2.04
CA HIS A 67 12.91 -0.15 3.31
C HIS A 67 11.70 0.59 3.86
N SER A 68 10.82 1.07 2.99
CA SER A 68 9.60 1.74 3.40
C SER A 68 8.64 1.89 2.23
N THR A 69 7.35 1.70 2.46
CA THR A 69 6.29 2.14 1.54
C THR A 69 5.37 3.09 2.29
N ARG A 70 5.12 4.30 1.77
CA ARG A 70 4.27 5.30 2.44
C ARG A 70 3.55 6.22 1.46
N ALA A 71 2.34 6.61 1.82
CA ALA A 71 1.58 7.66 1.16
C ALA A 71 2.26 9.02 1.37
N MET A 72 2.31 9.83 0.30
CA MET A 72 2.90 11.15 0.28
C MET A 72 1.82 12.22 0.37
N ARG A 73 1.59 12.69 1.60
CA ARG A 73 0.70 13.81 1.89
C ARG A 73 1.20 15.09 1.21
N GLY A 74 0.33 15.79 0.50
CA GLY A 74 0.65 17.05 -0.18
C GLY A 74 1.31 16.91 -1.54
N ALA A 75 1.69 15.68 -1.95
CA ALA A 75 2.13 15.39 -3.31
C ALA A 75 0.90 15.06 -4.18
N ASN A 76 0.02 16.04 -4.35
CA ASN A 76 -1.21 15.88 -5.12
C ASN A 76 -0.92 16.15 -6.60
N CYS A 77 -0.80 15.10 -7.41
CA CYS A 77 -0.56 15.20 -8.85
C CYS A 77 -1.84 15.45 -9.65
N TRP A 78 -2.72 16.35 -9.17
CA TRP A 78 -4.06 16.60 -9.73
C TRP A 78 -5.01 15.40 -9.75
N THR A 79 -4.70 14.35 -8.96
CA THR A 79 -5.52 13.15 -8.81
C THR A 79 -6.01 13.00 -7.38
N ASP A 80 -7.23 12.48 -7.20
CA ASP A 80 -7.82 12.25 -5.88
C ASP A 80 -6.99 11.29 -4.99
N PRO A 81 -6.41 10.18 -5.51
CA PRO A 81 -5.51 9.36 -4.71
C PRO A 81 -4.17 10.06 -4.49
N GLN A 82 -3.69 10.02 -3.25
CA GLN A 82 -2.33 10.40 -2.87
C GLN A 82 -1.32 9.48 -3.52
N MET A 83 -0.20 10.09 -3.93
CA MET A 83 0.94 9.35 -4.43
C MET A 83 1.49 8.41 -3.35
N LEU A 84 1.83 7.19 -3.75
CA LEU A 84 2.44 6.19 -2.90
C LEU A 84 3.90 6.02 -3.31
N ARG A 85 4.82 6.05 -2.33
CA ARG A 85 6.25 5.93 -2.59
C ARG A 85 6.84 4.75 -1.84
N SER A 86 7.63 3.94 -2.54
CA SER A 86 8.51 2.93 -1.93
C SER A 86 9.97 3.37 -1.99
N LYS A 87 10.74 3.08 -0.94
CA LYS A 87 12.19 3.20 -0.92
C LYS A 87 12.77 1.80 -1.05
N VAL A 88 13.54 1.58 -2.09
CA VAL A 88 14.09 0.27 -2.46
C VAL A 88 15.60 0.36 -2.57
N ALA A 89 16.32 -0.64 -2.07
CA ALA A 89 17.75 -0.84 -2.30
C ALA A 89 17.92 -2.10 -3.15
N LEU A 90 18.03 -1.93 -4.46
CA LEU A 90 18.21 -3.04 -5.39
C LEU A 90 19.66 -3.51 -5.32
N ILE A 91 19.85 -4.76 -4.94
CA ILE A 91 21.13 -5.46 -5.13
C ILE A 91 21.04 -6.11 -6.50
N ILE A 92 21.75 -5.54 -7.47
CA ILE A 92 21.84 -6.03 -8.86
C ILE A 92 23.08 -6.88 -9.00
#